data_AF-A0AAJ3U4W4-F1
#
_entry.id   AF-A0AAJ3U4W4-F1
#
_cell.length_a   1.000
_cell.length_b   1.000
_cell.length_c   1.000
_cell.angle_alpha   90.00
_cell.angle_beta   90.00
_cell.angle_gamma   90.00
#
_symmetry.space_group_name_H-M   'P 1'
#
loop_
_entity.id
_entity.type
_entity.pdbx_description
1 polymer ?
#
loop_
_entity_poly.entity_id
_entity_poly.type
_entity_poly.pdbx_seq_one_letter_code
_entity_poly.pdbx_strand_id
1 'polypeptide(L)'
;MSDEYYSPEGEYLRRVLRRRRARTEVAAAGWFGRRRARDQLRELEESDGLDDAAQRWARSMLLTEIANAWARTSRHSNEWHPRLLEHLPGLAEEAAAEAVLQAGDDELLHPLLTAAAAEQLARENVDRVRRVVDDPTIYLLRTTTPEGNPMTVLQHAASGLRGRFAVDPFDGFGDVFSKPYDIPSINPDNPHDDGNRWELYAGLGIGRRLYLSAADLHPHVRWRAGIQSPYAAPLRTRLHDADPYHWGASCTWCNERRIIWREADPTKLAEHPITPAPAAIAPRIIEVITSSR
;
A
#
# COMPACT_ATOMS: atom_id res chain seq x y z
N MET A 1 -16.31 20.31 -8.89
CA MET A 1 -16.83 20.17 -7.51
C MET A 1 -15.80 19.33 -6.78
N SER A 2 -14.99 19.95 -5.92
CA SER A 2 -13.75 19.35 -5.40
C SER A 2 -14.01 18.22 -4.41
N ASP A 3 -13.10 17.26 -4.36
CA ASP A 3 -13.10 16.11 -3.43
C ASP A 3 -13.23 16.52 -1.94
N GLU A 4 -12.84 17.74 -1.58
CA GLU A 4 -13.08 18.34 -0.25
C GLU A 4 -14.56 18.38 0.16
N TYR A 5 -15.50 18.42 -0.79
CA TYR A 5 -16.92 18.43 -0.47
C TYR A 5 -17.40 17.10 0.14
N TYR A 6 -16.71 15.99 -0.13
CA TYR A 6 -17.06 14.66 0.38
C TYR A 6 -16.07 14.11 1.40
N SER A 7 -15.15 14.94 1.92
CA SER A 7 -14.23 14.51 2.97
C SER A 7 -14.93 14.37 4.34
N PRO A 8 -14.44 13.51 5.25
CA PRO A 8 -14.93 13.42 6.63
C PRO A 8 -14.94 14.77 7.36
N GLU A 9 -13.90 15.59 7.16
CA GLU A 9 -13.79 16.95 7.68
C GLU A 9 -14.91 17.84 7.13
N GLY A 10 -15.07 17.88 5.80
CA GLY A 10 -16.09 18.71 5.16
C GLY A 10 -17.50 18.35 5.60
N GLU A 11 -17.78 17.05 5.79
CA GLU A 11 -19.05 16.58 6.33
C GLU A 11 -19.28 17.04 7.77
N TYR A 12 -18.29 16.88 8.64
CA TYR A 12 -18.36 17.32 10.03
C TYR A 12 -18.59 18.83 10.13
N LEU A 13 -17.76 19.63 9.45
CA LEU A 13 -17.85 21.10 9.48
C LEU A 13 -19.21 21.60 8.99
N ARG A 14 -19.80 20.96 7.97
CA ARG A 14 -21.17 21.30 7.53
C ARG A 14 -22.21 21.08 8.62
N ARG A 15 -22.13 19.97 9.35
CA ARG A 15 -23.07 19.64 10.43
C ARG A 15 -22.89 20.64 11.60
N VAL A 16 -21.66 20.95 11.98
CA VAL A 16 -21.35 21.99 12.98
C VAL A 16 -21.91 23.35 12.59
N LEU A 17 -21.66 23.80 11.35
CA LEU A 17 -22.16 25.09 10.84
C LEU A 17 -23.69 25.13 10.79
N ARG A 18 -24.34 24.01 10.44
CA ARG A 18 -25.80 23.89 10.45
C ARG A 18 -26.37 24.03 11.85
N ARG A 19 -25.81 23.34 12.86
CA ARG A 19 -26.22 23.51 14.27
C ARG A 19 -25.97 24.92 14.77
N ARG A 20 -24.81 25.51 14.46
CA ARG A 20 -24.47 26.88 14.85
C ARG A 20 -25.47 27.89 14.29
N ARG A 21 -25.84 27.75 13.02
CA ARG A 21 -26.85 28.59 12.37
C ARG A 21 -28.22 28.45 13.05
N ALA A 22 -28.67 27.21 13.28
CA ALA A 22 -29.95 26.96 13.95
C ALA A 22 -29.98 27.55 15.38
N ARG A 23 -28.87 27.46 16.14
CA ARG A 23 -28.74 28.10 17.45
C ARG A 23 -28.84 29.63 17.37
N THR A 24 -28.20 30.25 16.37
CA THR A 24 -28.32 31.69 16.13
C THR A 24 -29.76 32.09 15.76
N GLU A 25 -30.44 31.29 14.94
CA GLU A 25 -31.85 31.52 14.57
C GLU A 25 -32.78 31.42 15.79
N VAL A 26 -32.54 30.47 16.71
CA VAL A 26 -33.25 30.39 18.00
C VAL A 26 -33.00 31.63 18.86
N ALA A 27 -31.75 32.10 18.94
CA ALA A 27 -31.39 33.28 19.72
C ALA A 27 -32.02 34.57 19.16
N ALA A 28 -32.08 34.69 17.83
CA ALA A 28 -32.69 35.81 17.12
C ALA A 28 -34.23 35.77 17.09
N ALA A 29 -34.84 34.62 17.39
CA ALA A 29 -36.29 34.46 17.33
C ALA A 29 -37.02 35.30 18.40
N GLY A 30 -38.01 36.08 17.96
CA GLY A 30 -38.95 36.79 18.81
C GLY A 30 -39.85 35.84 19.61
N TRP A 31 -40.58 36.38 20.60
CA TRP A 31 -41.34 35.60 21.59
C TRP A 31 -42.25 34.52 20.98
N PHE A 32 -43.00 34.86 19.93
CA PHE A 32 -43.93 33.95 19.27
C PHE A 32 -43.25 32.85 18.42
N GLY A 33 -42.05 33.10 17.88
CA GLY A 33 -41.34 32.15 17.00
C GLY A 33 -40.35 31.23 17.74
N ARG A 34 -39.97 31.60 18.97
CA ARG A 34 -38.89 30.94 19.72
C ARG A 34 -39.17 29.47 20.04
N ARG A 35 -40.43 29.11 20.32
CA ARG A 35 -40.81 27.71 20.60
C ARG A 35 -40.56 26.82 19.39
N ARG A 36 -41.07 27.23 18.22
CA ARG A 36 -40.89 26.50 16.96
C ARG A 36 -39.41 26.36 16.58
N ALA A 37 -38.63 27.45 16.73
CA ALA A 37 -37.20 27.41 16.45
C ALA A 37 -36.45 26.44 17.38
N ARG A 38 -36.83 26.37 18.66
CA ARG A 38 -36.26 25.39 19.62
C ARG A 38 -36.61 23.96 19.26
N ASP A 39 -37.87 23.71 18.88
CA ASP A 39 -38.31 22.37 18.47
C ASP A 39 -37.54 21.90 17.22
N GLN A 40 -37.33 22.80 16.25
CA GLN A 40 -36.53 22.52 15.05
C GLN A 40 -35.03 22.31 15.36
N LEU A 41 -34.46 23.08 16.28
CA LEU A 41 -33.08 22.86 16.73
C LEU A 41 -32.95 21.49 17.41
N ARG A 42 -33.91 21.10 18.24
CA ARG A 42 -33.91 19.81 18.92
C ARG A 42 -33.99 18.65 17.94
N GLU A 43 -34.92 18.72 16.99
CA GLU A 43 -35.06 17.72 15.92
C GLU A 43 -33.75 17.59 15.11
N LEU A 44 -33.12 18.73 14.79
CA LEU A 44 -31.82 18.73 14.13
C LEU A 44 -30.73 18.07 14.97
N GLU A 45 -30.62 18.42 16.26
CA GLU A 45 -29.61 17.84 17.17
C GLU A 45 -29.80 16.32 17.36
N GLU A 46 -31.03 15.82 17.24
CA GLU A 46 -31.34 14.39 17.33
C GLU A 46 -31.09 13.64 16.01
N SER A 47 -31.24 14.30 14.85
CA SER A 47 -31.25 13.61 13.54
C SER A 47 -30.04 13.90 12.64
N ASP A 48 -29.21 14.89 12.96
CA ASP A 48 -28.16 15.34 12.04
C ASP A 48 -26.90 14.47 12.04
N GLY A 49 -26.81 13.49 12.95
CA GLY A 49 -25.71 12.54 13.10
C GLY A 49 -24.33 13.17 13.31
N LEU A 50 -24.25 14.35 13.95
CA LEU A 50 -22.98 15.05 14.15
C LEU A 50 -21.91 14.15 14.81
N ASP A 51 -22.31 13.32 15.78
CA ASP A 51 -21.40 12.43 16.51
C ASP A 51 -20.73 11.39 15.59
N ASP A 52 -21.48 10.80 14.66
CA ASP A 52 -20.92 9.87 13.68
C ASP A 52 -19.92 10.56 12.73
N ALA A 53 -20.21 11.81 12.35
CA ALA A 53 -19.31 12.60 11.53
C ALA A 53 -18.03 12.97 12.31
N ALA A 54 -18.15 13.30 13.61
CA ALA A 54 -17.03 13.56 14.50
C ALA A 54 -16.12 12.32 14.61
N GLN A 55 -16.71 11.13 14.80
CA GLN A 55 -15.97 9.86 14.84
C GLN A 55 -15.23 9.59 13.53
N ARG A 56 -15.87 9.78 12.36
CA ARG A 56 -15.22 9.59 11.07
C ARG A 56 -14.06 10.55 10.87
N TRP A 57 -14.23 11.83 11.23
CA TRP A 57 -13.17 12.81 11.09
C TRP A 57 -12.01 12.52 12.05
N ALA A 58 -12.29 12.28 13.34
CA ALA A 58 -11.28 11.94 14.33
C ALA A 58 -10.47 10.70 13.92
N ARG A 59 -11.12 9.64 13.41
CA ARG A 59 -10.42 8.47 12.86
C ARG A 59 -9.52 8.84 11.68
N SER A 60 -10.01 9.67 10.77
CA SER A 60 -9.21 10.14 9.62
C SER A 60 -7.99 10.94 10.06
N MET A 61 -8.13 11.83 11.05
CA MET A 61 -7.01 12.62 11.60
C MET A 61 -5.95 11.70 12.21
N LEU A 62 -6.35 10.80 13.10
CA LEU A 62 -5.42 9.88 13.75
C LEU A 62 -4.69 8.99 12.73
N LEU A 63 -5.38 8.49 11.70
CA LEU A 63 -4.74 7.68 10.65
C LEU A 63 -3.68 8.47 9.87
N THR A 64 -4.00 9.71 9.48
CA THR A 64 -3.05 10.60 8.81
C THR A 64 -1.84 10.87 9.70
N GLU A 65 -2.06 11.19 10.98
CA GLU A 65 -0.95 11.53 11.87
C GLU A 65 -0.08 10.34 12.27
N ILE A 66 -0.65 9.13 12.38
CA ILE A 66 0.13 7.90 12.54
C ILE A 66 1.02 7.68 11.31
N ALA A 67 0.47 7.83 10.10
CA ALA A 67 1.23 7.67 8.86
C ALA A 67 2.36 8.72 8.75
N ASN A 68 2.08 9.98 9.13
CA ASN A 68 3.07 11.05 9.16
C ASN A 68 4.19 10.78 10.17
N ALA A 69 3.85 10.37 11.41
CA ALA A 69 4.81 10.02 12.44
C ALA A 69 5.69 8.84 11.99
N TRP A 70 5.08 7.81 11.42
CA TRP A 70 5.81 6.66 10.88
C TRP A 70 6.74 7.04 9.73
N ALA A 71 6.32 7.93 8.83
CA ALA A 71 7.16 8.41 7.74
C ALA A 71 8.40 9.18 8.24
N ARG A 72 8.33 9.85 9.40
CA ARG A 72 9.49 10.47 10.05
C ARG A 72 10.46 9.42 10.60
N THR A 73 9.95 8.34 11.19
CA THR A 73 10.76 7.21 11.68
C THR A 73 11.33 6.36 10.55
N SER A 74 10.59 6.21 9.45
CA SER A 74 10.92 5.29 8.35
C SER A 74 10.49 5.85 6.99
N ARG A 75 11.27 6.81 6.48
CA ARG A 75 11.01 7.66 5.29
C ARG A 75 10.65 6.95 3.98
N HIS A 76 10.86 5.65 3.88
CA HIS A 76 10.58 4.85 2.67
C HIS A 76 9.82 3.55 2.95
N SER A 77 9.33 3.38 4.18
CA SER A 77 8.48 2.24 4.51
C SER A 77 7.05 2.48 4.07
N ASN A 78 6.35 1.38 3.79
CA ASN A 78 4.90 1.41 3.66
C ASN A 78 4.26 1.98 4.94
N GLU A 79 3.21 2.79 4.78
CA GLU A 79 2.48 3.45 5.87
C GLU A 79 2.00 2.48 6.96
N TRP A 80 1.61 1.25 6.58
CA TRP A 80 1.10 0.23 7.50
C TRP A 80 2.01 -0.99 7.56
N HIS A 81 3.32 -0.77 7.39
CA HIS A 81 4.30 -1.85 7.51
C HIS A 81 4.24 -2.50 8.91
N PRO A 82 4.33 -3.84 9.07
CA PRO A 82 4.23 -4.50 10.38
C PRO A 82 5.20 -3.99 11.44
N ARG A 83 6.40 -3.56 11.04
CA ARG A 83 7.41 -2.92 11.92
C ARG A 83 6.93 -1.63 12.59
N LEU A 84 5.89 -0.97 12.06
CA LEU A 84 5.25 0.16 12.75
C LEU A 84 4.83 -0.25 14.17
N LEU A 85 4.38 -1.49 14.38
CA LEU A 85 3.94 -1.99 15.68
C LEU A 85 5.06 -2.02 16.74
N GLU A 86 6.33 -2.08 16.32
CA GLU A 86 7.49 -2.02 17.21
C GLU A 86 7.66 -0.63 17.85
N HIS A 87 7.11 0.40 17.20
CA HIS A 87 7.21 1.81 17.60
C HIS A 87 5.86 2.41 18.03
N LEU A 88 4.79 1.62 17.98
CA LEU A 88 3.43 2.11 18.03
C LEU A 88 3.09 2.95 19.28
N PRO A 89 3.50 2.59 20.52
CA PRO A 89 3.14 3.40 21.69
C PRO A 89 3.58 4.86 21.57
N GLY A 90 4.83 5.10 21.16
CA GLY A 90 5.35 6.47 20.97
C GLY A 90 4.71 7.18 19.76
N LEU A 91 4.50 6.46 18.66
CA LEU A 91 3.84 7.03 17.47
C LEU A 91 2.38 7.41 17.74
N ALA A 92 1.67 6.63 18.57
CA ALA A 92 0.29 6.87 18.93
C ALA A 92 0.12 8.09 19.84
N GLU A 93 1.04 8.29 20.79
CA GLU A 93 1.10 9.51 21.60
C GLU A 93 1.35 10.75 20.75
N GLU A 94 2.35 10.69 19.86
CA GLU A 94 2.67 11.78 18.94
C GLU A 94 1.50 12.12 18.01
N ALA A 95 0.88 11.10 17.41
CA ALA A 95 -0.24 11.28 16.50
C ALA A 95 -1.48 11.85 17.19
N ALA A 96 -1.79 11.41 18.42
CA ALA A 96 -2.89 11.97 19.19
C ALA A 96 -2.64 13.43 19.57
N ALA A 97 -1.42 13.77 20.01
CA ALA A 97 -1.06 15.15 20.34
C ALA A 97 -1.18 16.07 19.12
N GLU A 98 -0.68 15.66 17.96
CA GLU A 98 -0.76 16.46 16.73
C GLU A 98 -2.21 16.60 16.25
N ALA A 99 -3.00 15.53 16.32
CA ALA A 99 -4.42 15.59 15.97
C ALA A 99 -5.21 16.55 16.90
N VAL A 100 -4.91 16.57 18.20
CA VAL A 100 -5.52 17.53 19.14
C VAL A 100 -5.16 18.97 18.78
N LEU A 101 -3.90 19.25 18.39
CA LEU A 101 -3.49 20.57 17.92
C LEU A 101 -4.28 21.01 16.68
N GLN A 102 -4.48 20.09 15.72
CA GLN A 102 -5.27 20.35 14.52
C GLN A 102 -6.75 20.59 14.83
N ALA A 103 -7.31 19.91 15.83
CA ALA A 103 -8.70 20.07 16.23
C ALA A 103 -9.00 21.41 16.92
N GLY A 104 -7.99 22.14 17.40
CA GLY A 104 -8.17 23.42 18.09
C GLY A 104 -8.99 23.27 19.36
N ASP A 105 -10.04 24.08 19.54
CA ASP A 105 -10.93 24.06 20.72
C ASP A 105 -12.18 23.17 20.52
N ASP A 106 -12.14 22.19 19.60
CA ASP A 106 -13.30 21.36 19.30
C ASP A 106 -13.56 20.29 20.39
N GLU A 107 -14.48 20.62 21.30
CA GLU A 107 -14.90 19.75 22.42
C GLU A 107 -15.49 18.40 22.00
N LEU A 108 -16.02 18.26 20.77
CA LEU A 108 -16.56 16.99 20.29
C LEU A 108 -15.45 16.05 19.79
N LEU A 109 -14.36 16.60 19.27
CA LEU A 109 -13.25 15.82 18.75
C LEU A 109 -12.26 15.41 19.83
N HIS A 110 -11.96 16.28 20.79
CA HIS A 110 -10.93 16.03 21.83
C HIS A 110 -11.07 14.66 22.53
N PRO A 111 -12.28 14.22 22.96
CA PRO A 111 -12.44 12.92 23.61
C PRO A 111 -12.13 11.72 22.69
N LEU A 112 -12.15 11.92 21.37
CA LEU A 112 -11.92 10.89 20.36
C LEU A 112 -10.44 10.79 19.96
N LEU A 113 -9.67 11.87 20.14
CA LEU A 113 -8.28 12.01 19.71
C LEU A 113 -7.30 11.54 20.78
N THR A 114 -7.37 10.25 21.11
CA THR A 114 -6.56 9.63 22.17
C THR A 114 -5.47 8.72 21.62
N ALA A 115 -4.39 8.54 22.37
CA ALA A 115 -3.35 7.57 22.03
C ALA A 115 -3.91 6.15 21.92
N ALA A 116 -4.84 5.76 22.80
CA ALA A 116 -5.50 4.45 22.74
C ALA A 116 -6.30 4.25 21.43
N ALA A 117 -7.02 5.28 20.98
CA ALA A 117 -7.73 5.24 19.70
C ALA A 117 -6.74 5.13 18.52
N ALA A 118 -5.63 5.88 18.57
CA ALA A 118 -4.56 5.80 17.57
C ALA A 118 -3.93 4.40 17.51
N GLU A 119 -3.62 3.80 18.66
CA GLU A 119 -3.09 2.44 18.74
C GLU A 119 -4.04 1.41 18.13
N GLN A 120 -5.33 1.48 18.48
CA GLN A 120 -6.34 0.58 17.96
C GLN A 120 -6.42 0.70 16.43
N LEU A 121 -6.49 1.93 15.91
CA LEU A 121 -6.54 2.21 14.48
C LEU A 121 -5.32 1.66 13.72
N ALA A 122 -4.12 1.85 14.28
CA ALA A 122 -2.89 1.34 13.68
C ALA A 122 -2.89 -0.19 13.61
N ARG A 123 -3.26 -0.87 14.71
CA ARG A 123 -3.34 -2.34 14.76
C ARG A 123 -4.36 -2.87 13.75
N GLU A 124 -5.55 -2.28 13.70
CA GLU A 124 -6.59 -2.63 12.73
C GLU A 124 -6.09 -2.54 11.28
N ASN A 125 -5.34 -1.47 10.95
CA ASN A 125 -4.82 -1.26 9.60
C ASN A 125 -3.65 -2.18 9.27
N VAL A 126 -2.71 -2.37 10.19
CA VAL A 126 -1.63 -3.35 10.02
C VAL A 126 -2.20 -4.75 9.83
N ASP A 127 -3.18 -5.17 10.65
CA ASP A 127 -3.81 -6.48 10.53
C ASP A 127 -4.60 -6.63 9.22
N ARG A 128 -5.24 -5.57 8.74
CA ARG A 128 -5.89 -5.54 7.42
C ARG A 128 -4.87 -5.77 6.30
N VAL A 129 -3.74 -5.08 6.36
CA VAL A 129 -2.67 -5.19 5.35
C VAL A 129 -1.99 -6.56 5.43
N ARG A 130 -1.71 -7.07 6.63
CA ARG A 130 -1.14 -8.40 6.84
C ARG A 130 -2.01 -9.50 6.25
N ARG A 131 -3.33 -9.46 6.44
CA ARG A 131 -4.24 -10.44 5.81
C ARG A 131 -4.10 -10.52 4.30
N VAL A 132 -3.83 -9.40 3.64
CA VAL A 132 -3.58 -9.38 2.20
C VAL A 132 -2.18 -9.92 1.90
N VAL A 133 -1.15 -9.40 2.57
CA VAL A 133 0.25 -9.79 2.34
C VAL A 133 0.48 -11.26 2.63
N ASP A 134 -0.17 -11.83 3.63
CA ASP A 134 0.03 -13.20 4.06
C ASP A 134 -0.70 -14.22 3.17
N ASP A 135 -1.54 -13.79 2.22
CA ASP A 135 -2.13 -14.69 1.23
C ASP A 135 -0.99 -15.33 0.40
N PRO A 136 -0.90 -16.67 0.36
CA PRO A 136 0.13 -17.35 -0.42
C PRO A 136 -0.22 -17.46 -1.91
N THR A 137 -1.45 -17.14 -2.31
CA THR A 137 -1.99 -17.48 -3.62
C THR A 137 -1.44 -16.57 -4.71
N ILE A 138 -0.85 -17.21 -5.74
CA ILE A 138 -0.35 -16.54 -6.94
C ILE A 138 -0.97 -17.21 -8.16
N TYR A 139 -1.69 -16.44 -8.95
CA TYR A 139 -2.13 -16.84 -10.27
C TYR A 139 -0.98 -16.83 -11.26
N LEU A 140 -0.92 -17.85 -12.11
CA LEU A 140 0.06 -18.04 -13.15
C LEU A 140 -0.64 -18.12 -14.50
N LEU A 141 -0.28 -17.25 -15.44
CA LEU A 141 -0.68 -17.36 -16.84
C LEU A 141 0.56 -17.53 -17.72
N ARG A 142 0.61 -18.63 -18.47
CA ARG A 142 1.58 -18.84 -19.56
C ARG A 142 1.02 -18.23 -20.84
N THR A 143 1.80 -17.38 -21.48
CA THR A 143 1.39 -16.62 -22.66
C THR A 143 2.63 -16.21 -23.47
N THR A 144 2.48 -15.33 -24.44
CA THR A 144 3.57 -14.81 -25.26
C THR A 144 3.60 -13.29 -25.26
N THR A 145 4.77 -12.70 -25.51
CA THR A 145 4.88 -11.28 -25.87
C THR A 145 4.20 -11.03 -27.24
N PRO A 146 3.96 -9.76 -27.64
CA PRO A 146 3.48 -9.45 -28.99
C PRO A 146 4.36 -10.02 -30.12
N GLU A 147 5.65 -10.19 -29.85
CA GLU A 147 6.65 -10.76 -30.76
C GLU A 147 6.66 -12.30 -30.76
N GLY A 148 5.80 -12.95 -29.94
CA GLY A 148 5.68 -14.40 -29.85
C GLY A 148 6.62 -15.07 -28.85
N ASN A 149 7.37 -14.30 -28.05
CA ASN A 149 8.34 -14.87 -27.10
C ASN A 149 7.64 -15.44 -25.86
N PRO A 150 8.09 -16.58 -25.32
CA PRO A 150 7.52 -17.17 -24.11
C PRO A 150 7.51 -16.17 -22.94
N MET A 151 6.35 -16.08 -22.29
CA MET A 151 6.11 -15.14 -21.22
C MET A 151 5.25 -15.76 -20.13
N THR A 152 5.57 -15.40 -18.89
CA THR A 152 4.81 -15.78 -17.70
C THR A 152 4.28 -14.53 -17.03
N VAL A 153 2.98 -14.48 -16.77
CA VAL A 153 2.39 -13.44 -15.92
C VAL A 153 2.07 -14.08 -14.58
N LEU A 154 2.57 -13.46 -13.50
CA LEU A 154 2.24 -13.84 -12.13
C LEU A 154 1.44 -12.72 -11.49
N GLN A 155 0.34 -13.07 -10.82
CA GLN A 155 -0.48 -12.13 -10.07
C GLN A 155 -0.78 -12.65 -8.67
N HIS A 156 -0.48 -11.85 -7.66
CA HIS A 156 -0.86 -12.13 -6.29
C HIS A 156 -2.37 -11.91 -6.11
N ALA A 157 -3.08 -12.94 -5.62
CA ALA A 157 -4.54 -13.00 -5.67
C ALA A 157 -5.20 -11.86 -4.86
N ALA A 158 -4.79 -11.67 -3.61
CA ALA A 158 -5.44 -10.71 -2.71
C ALA A 158 -5.09 -9.25 -3.00
N SER A 159 -3.88 -8.96 -3.48
CA SER A 159 -3.45 -7.57 -3.70
C SER A 159 -3.57 -7.08 -5.14
N GLY A 160 -3.75 -7.99 -6.11
CA GLY A 160 -3.74 -7.66 -7.54
C GLY A 160 -2.35 -7.31 -8.09
N LEU A 161 -1.30 -7.24 -7.24
CA LEU A 161 0.07 -6.99 -7.68
C LEU A 161 0.51 -8.08 -8.66
N ARG A 162 1.06 -7.67 -9.79
CA ARG A 162 1.42 -8.58 -10.88
C ARG A 162 2.70 -8.18 -11.57
N GLY A 163 3.36 -9.19 -12.11
CA GLY A 163 4.61 -9.07 -12.85
C GLY A 163 4.58 -9.95 -14.09
N ARG A 164 5.20 -9.44 -15.14
CA ARG A 164 5.40 -10.10 -16.42
C ARG A 164 6.86 -10.47 -16.55
N PHE A 165 7.11 -11.73 -16.83
CA PHE A 165 8.41 -12.37 -16.84
C PHE A 165 8.61 -13.00 -18.22
N ALA A 166 9.45 -12.39 -19.05
CA ALA A 166 9.72 -12.86 -20.40
C ALA A 166 11.16 -13.38 -20.51
N VAL A 167 11.37 -14.46 -21.24
CA VAL A 167 12.71 -14.96 -21.56
C VAL A 167 13.06 -14.50 -22.95
N ASP A 168 14.18 -13.80 -23.08
CA ASP A 168 14.72 -13.36 -24.35
C ASP A 168 15.24 -14.59 -25.12
N PRO A 169 14.70 -14.88 -26.31
CA PRO A 169 15.09 -16.06 -27.06
C PRO A 169 16.51 -15.97 -27.64
N PHE A 170 17.09 -14.76 -27.73
CA PHE A 170 18.39 -14.56 -28.36
C PHE A 170 19.56 -14.81 -27.41
N ASP A 171 19.44 -14.32 -26.17
CA ASP A 171 20.52 -14.39 -25.17
C ASP A 171 20.16 -15.25 -23.95
N GLY A 172 18.92 -15.72 -23.83
CA GLY A 172 18.44 -16.55 -22.72
C GLY A 172 18.23 -15.80 -21.41
N PHE A 173 18.39 -14.47 -21.38
CA PHE A 173 18.17 -13.67 -20.18
C PHE A 173 16.68 -13.37 -19.98
N GLY A 174 16.28 -13.26 -18.71
CA GLY A 174 14.93 -12.92 -18.31
C GLY A 174 14.75 -11.41 -18.12
N ASP A 175 13.69 -10.86 -18.69
CA ASP A 175 13.18 -9.53 -18.38
C ASP A 175 12.01 -9.58 -17.43
N VAL A 176 11.98 -8.62 -16.50
CA VAL A 176 10.82 -8.42 -15.62
C VAL A 176 10.22 -7.04 -15.85
N PHE A 177 8.92 -7.04 -16.08
CA PHE A 177 8.10 -5.84 -16.13
C PHE A 177 7.04 -5.95 -15.03
N SER A 178 7.13 -5.09 -14.00
CA SER A 178 6.28 -5.15 -12.80
C SER A 178 5.55 -3.84 -12.55
N LYS A 179 4.82 -3.36 -13.56
CA LYS A 179 3.86 -2.25 -13.47
C LYS A 179 2.45 -2.83 -13.53
N PRO A 180 1.79 -3.09 -12.37
CA PRO A 180 0.51 -3.78 -12.34
C PRO A 180 -0.57 -3.15 -13.22
N TYR A 181 -0.62 -1.81 -13.28
CA TYR A 181 -1.58 -1.05 -14.07
C TYR A 181 -1.40 -1.17 -15.60
N ASP A 182 -0.22 -1.57 -16.06
CA ASP A 182 0.07 -1.80 -17.49
C ASP A 182 -0.10 -3.29 -17.88
N ILE A 183 -0.45 -4.15 -16.94
CA ILE A 183 -0.64 -5.59 -17.14
C ILE A 183 -2.12 -5.91 -16.86
N PRO A 184 -2.87 -6.55 -17.77
CA PRO A 184 -4.25 -6.95 -17.48
C PRO A 184 -4.33 -7.92 -16.29
N SER A 185 -5.41 -7.85 -15.52
CA SER A 185 -5.68 -8.83 -14.46
C SER A 185 -5.87 -10.22 -15.07
N ILE A 186 -5.23 -11.22 -14.48
CA ILE A 186 -5.42 -12.65 -14.78
C ILE A 186 -6.23 -13.35 -13.69
N ASN A 187 -6.71 -12.62 -12.67
CA ASN A 187 -7.58 -13.17 -11.65
C ASN A 187 -8.97 -13.45 -12.25
N PRO A 188 -9.44 -14.72 -12.30
CA PRO A 188 -10.75 -15.05 -12.87
C PRO A 188 -11.92 -14.44 -12.08
N ASP A 189 -11.76 -14.23 -10.78
CA ASP A 189 -12.79 -13.65 -9.92
C ASP A 189 -12.80 -12.11 -9.99
N ASN A 190 -11.74 -11.51 -10.52
CA ASN A 190 -11.63 -10.06 -10.69
C ASN A 190 -10.81 -9.69 -11.96
N PRO A 191 -11.38 -9.92 -13.16
CA PRO A 191 -10.67 -9.69 -14.41
C PRO A 191 -10.50 -8.20 -14.76
N HIS A 192 -11.22 -7.32 -14.06
CA HIS A 192 -11.20 -5.87 -14.29
C HIS A 192 -10.37 -5.10 -13.24
N ASP A 193 -9.58 -5.80 -12.43
CA ASP A 193 -8.66 -5.16 -11.48
C ASP A 193 -7.61 -4.33 -12.24
N ASP A 194 -7.72 -3.01 -12.14
CA ASP A 194 -6.84 -2.03 -12.77
C ASP A 194 -5.46 -1.93 -12.09
N GLY A 195 -5.26 -2.55 -10.92
CA GLY A 195 -3.99 -2.51 -10.21
C GLY A 195 -3.63 -1.13 -9.64
N ASN A 196 -4.59 -0.20 -9.53
CA ASN A 196 -4.38 1.19 -9.11
C ASN A 196 -4.08 1.38 -7.61
N ARG A 197 -4.01 0.30 -6.83
CA ARG A 197 -3.75 0.33 -5.38
C ARG A 197 -2.41 -0.31 -5.01
N TRP A 198 -1.48 -0.37 -5.95
CA TRP A 198 -0.23 -1.10 -5.77
C TRP A 198 0.66 -0.48 -4.68
N GLU A 199 0.57 0.84 -4.48
CA GLU A 199 1.33 1.61 -3.48
C GLU A 199 1.04 1.11 -2.05
N LEU A 200 -0.20 0.73 -1.77
CA LEU A 200 -0.62 0.18 -0.47
C LEU A 200 0.16 -1.08 -0.08
N TYR A 201 0.71 -1.79 -1.06
CA TYR A 201 1.37 -3.07 -0.86
C TYR A 201 2.86 -3.06 -1.21
N ALA A 202 3.35 -1.94 -1.74
CA ALA A 202 4.76 -1.77 -2.06
C ALA A 202 5.61 -1.87 -0.78
N GLY A 203 6.74 -2.58 -0.86
CA GLY A 203 7.64 -2.78 0.29
C GLY A 203 7.25 -3.89 1.26
N LEU A 204 6.08 -4.53 1.09
CA LEU A 204 5.60 -5.59 2.01
C LEU A 204 6.00 -7.02 1.59
N GLY A 205 6.90 -7.17 0.63
CA GLY A 205 7.46 -8.47 0.24
C GLY A 205 6.68 -9.25 -0.83
N ILE A 206 5.47 -8.82 -1.22
CA ILE A 206 4.69 -9.48 -2.30
C ILE A 206 5.49 -9.50 -3.63
N GLY A 207 6.10 -8.38 -4.02
CA GLY A 207 6.92 -8.30 -5.22
C GLY A 207 8.07 -9.30 -5.22
N ARG A 208 8.73 -9.50 -4.07
CA ARG A 208 9.78 -10.52 -3.92
C ARG A 208 9.24 -11.92 -4.19
N ARG A 209 8.06 -12.26 -3.67
CA ARG A 209 7.43 -13.57 -3.91
C ARG A 209 7.16 -13.80 -5.39
N LEU A 210 6.64 -12.79 -6.10
CA LEU A 210 6.43 -12.89 -7.55
C LEU A 210 7.74 -13.16 -8.30
N TYR A 211 8.81 -12.45 -7.94
CA TYR A 211 10.12 -12.59 -8.58
C TYR A 211 10.75 -13.96 -8.32
N LEU A 212 10.73 -14.43 -7.07
CA LEU A 212 11.25 -15.74 -6.71
C LEU A 212 10.43 -16.87 -7.35
N SER A 213 9.10 -16.74 -7.37
CA SER A 213 8.23 -17.71 -8.06
C SER A 213 8.55 -17.80 -9.55
N ALA A 214 8.86 -16.67 -10.21
CA ALA A 214 9.28 -16.68 -11.61
C ALA A 214 10.65 -17.34 -11.79
N ALA A 215 11.60 -17.13 -10.89
CA ALA A 215 12.90 -17.80 -10.92
C ALA A 215 12.76 -19.32 -10.69
N ASP A 216 11.88 -19.75 -9.78
CA ASP A 216 11.61 -21.17 -9.54
C ASP A 216 10.99 -21.85 -10.78
N LEU A 217 10.15 -21.13 -11.53
CA LEU A 217 9.56 -21.60 -12.78
C LEU A 217 10.57 -21.65 -13.94
N HIS A 218 11.66 -20.89 -13.85
CA HIS A 218 12.69 -20.73 -14.88
C HIS A 218 14.11 -20.79 -14.26
N PRO A 219 14.53 -21.94 -13.69
CA PRO A 219 15.72 -22.03 -12.83
C PRO A 219 17.04 -21.82 -13.57
N HIS A 220 17.04 -21.85 -14.90
CA HIS A 220 18.22 -21.61 -15.73
C HIS A 220 18.34 -20.17 -16.22
N VAL A 221 17.33 -19.33 -15.95
CA VAL A 221 17.27 -17.97 -16.46
C VAL A 221 17.92 -17.01 -15.48
N ARG A 222 18.77 -16.13 -16.02
CA ARG A 222 19.33 -14.99 -15.29
C ARG A 222 18.52 -13.75 -15.62
N TRP A 223 18.11 -13.00 -14.60
CA TRP A 223 17.16 -11.90 -14.73
C TRP A 223 17.86 -10.55 -14.76
N ARG A 224 17.80 -9.84 -15.89
CA ARG A 224 18.44 -8.54 -16.06
C ARG A 224 17.68 -7.41 -15.35
N ALA A 225 18.43 -6.40 -14.89
CA ALA A 225 17.90 -5.09 -14.54
C ALA A 225 17.99 -4.20 -15.78
N GLY A 226 16.91 -4.15 -16.57
CA GLY A 226 16.75 -3.20 -17.66
C GLY A 226 16.42 -1.80 -17.13
N ILE A 227 15.55 -1.07 -17.83
CA ILE A 227 15.00 0.19 -17.33
C ILE A 227 14.18 -0.08 -16.07
N GLN A 228 14.63 0.46 -14.95
CA GLN A 228 14.08 0.19 -13.63
C GLN A 228 13.38 1.42 -13.07
N SER A 229 12.17 1.23 -12.53
CA SER A 229 11.53 2.28 -11.73
C SER A 229 12.24 2.44 -10.38
N PRO A 230 12.26 3.65 -9.79
CA PRO A 230 12.78 3.86 -8.44
C PRO A 230 12.16 2.93 -7.39
N TYR A 231 10.88 2.54 -7.58
CA TYR A 231 10.17 1.62 -6.70
C TYR A 231 10.67 0.17 -6.77
N ALA A 232 11.16 -0.26 -7.93
CA ALA A 232 11.70 -1.62 -8.11
C ALA A 232 13.18 -1.72 -7.70
N ALA A 233 13.92 -0.60 -7.66
CA ALA A 233 15.37 -0.56 -7.35
C ALA A 233 15.74 -1.30 -6.07
N PRO A 234 15.12 -1.00 -4.91
CA PRO A 234 15.45 -1.67 -3.66
C PRO A 234 15.21 -3.18 -3.69
N LEU A 235 14.16 -3.64 -4.38
CA LEU A 235 13.87 -5.07 -4.51
C LEU A 235 14.94 -5.79 -5.33
N ARG A 236 15.32 -5.24 -6.50
CA ARG A 236 16.35 -5.86 -7.35
C ARG A 236 17.71 -5.90 -6.67
N THR A 237 18.10 -4.83 -5.98
CA THR A 237 19.36 -4.82 -5.21
C THR A 237 19.34 -5.93 -4.16
N ARG A 238 18.27 -6.07 -3.37
CA ARG A 238 18.17 -7.16 -2.39
C ARG A 238 18.17 -8.56 -3.01
N LEU A 239 17.61 -8.73 -4.22
CA LEU A 239 17.65 -10.00 -4.94
C LEU A 239 19.07 -10.32 -5.44
N HIS A 240 19.78 -9.32 -5.96
CA HIS A 240 21.19 -9.45 -6.35
C HIS A 240 22.09 -9.72 -5.16
N ASP A 241 21.90 -9.04 -4.04
CA ASP A 241 22.70 -9.27 -2.83
C ASP A 241 22.45 -10.66 -2.24
N ALA A 242 21.28 -11.26 -2.47
CA ALA A 242 20.97 -12.62 -2.03
C ALA A 242 21.47 -13.69 -3.01
N ASP A 243 21.37 -13.43 -4.31
CA ASP A 243 21.86 -14.31 -5.39
C ASP A 243 22.37 -13.44 -6.56
N PRO A 244 23.66 -13.08 -6.53
CA PRO A 244 24.24 -12.16 -7.49
C PRO A 244 24.42 -12.79 -8.86
N TYR A 245 24.33 -14.12 -8.99
CA TYR A 245 24.45 -14.80 -10.27
C TYR A 245 23.15 -14.74 -11.06
N HIS A 246 22.02 -15.03 -10.42
CA HIS A 246 20.71 -15.07 -11.08
C HIS A 246 20.08 -13.69 -11.26
N TRP A 247 20.36 -12.73 -10.38
CA TRP A 247 19.73 -11.40 -10.46
C TRP A 247 20.76 -10.35 -10.82
N GLY A 248 20.51 -9.56 -11.86
CA GLY A 248 21.29 -8.36 -12.15
C GLY A 248 20.73 -7.15 -11.40
N ALA A 249 21.61 -6.31 -10.88
CA ALA A 249 21.27 -5.00 -10.30
C ALA A 249 22.46 -4.04 -10.38
N SER A 250 22.23 -2.76 -10.07
CA SER A 250 23.33 -1.84 -9.76
C SER A 250 23.96 -2.25 -8.42
N CYS A 251 25.25 -2.58 -8.44
CA CYS A 251 25.98 -3.08 -7.28
C CYS A 251 27.38 -2.46 -7.20
N THR A 252 27.68 -1.81 -6.08
CA THR A 252 28.97 -1.16 -5.84
C THR A 252 30.13 -2.15 -5.89
N TRP A 253 29.98 -3.33 -5.28
CA TRP A 253 31.02 -4.35 -5.27
C TRP A 253 31.37 -4.86 -6.68
N CYS A 254 30.34 -5.11 -7.51
CA CYS A 254 30.51 -5.51 -8.91
C CYS A 254 31.20 -4.40 -9.72
N ASN A 255 30.79 -3.14 -9.51
CA ASN A 255 31.36 -1.98 -10.20
C ASN A 255 32.85 -1.76 -9.85
N GLU A 256 33.20 -1.82 -8.57
CA GLU A 256 34.59 -1.68 -8.09
C GLU A 256 35.52 -2.75 -8.68
N ARG A 257 35.00 -3.97 -8.84
CA ARG A 257 35.73 -5.11 -9.41
C ARG A 257 35.62 -5.20 -10.93
N ARG A 258 34.96 -4.24 -11.58
CA ARG A 258 34.71 -4.18 -13.03
C ARG A 258 34.08 -5.47 -13.58
N ILE A 259 33.20 -6.09 -12.79
CA ILE A 259 32.49 -7.29 -13.20
C ILE A 259 31.34 -6.90 -14.10
N ILE A 260 31.41 -7.31 -15.37
CA ILE A 260 30.27 -7.23 -16.28
C ILE A 260 29.35 -8.39 -15.95
N TRP A 261 28.31 -8.13 -15.17
CA TRP A 261 27.41 -9.17 -14.64
C TRP A 261 26.94 -10.15 -15.71
N ARG A 262 26.52 -9.66 -16.89
CA ARG A 262 26.01 -10.52 -17.98
C ARG A 262 27.04 -11.55 -18.44
N GLU A 263 28.32 -11.21 -18.41
CA GLU A 263 29.44 -12.05 -18.85
C GLU A 263 30.09 -12.83 -17.70
N ALA A 264 29.64 -12.60 -16.47
CA ALA A 264 30.21 -13.21 -15.29
C ALA A 264 29.76 -14.67 -15.16
N ASP A 265 30.73 -15.59 -15.12
CA ASP A 265 30.51 -16.95 -14.65
C ASP A 265 30.31 -16.97 -13.12
N PRO A 266 29.78 -18.06 -12.55
CA PRO A 266 29.55 -18.16 -11.11
C PRO A 266 30.80 -17.92 -10.24
N THR A 267 32.00 -18.24 -10.74
CA THR A 267 33.23 -18.11 -9.95
C THR A 267 33.63 -16.66 -9.73
N LYS A 268 33.37 -15.78 -10.71
CA LYS A 268 33.59 -14.34 -10.58
C LYS A 268 32.71 -13.67 -9.51
N LEU A 269 31.60 -14.31 -9.15
CA LEU A 269 30.66 -13.82 -8.15
C LEU A 269 30.72 -14.61 -6.84
N ALA A 270 31.62 -15.60 -6.72
CA ALA A 270 31.73 -16.44 -5.54
C ALA A 270 32.13 -15.66 -4.28
N GLU A 271 32.91 -14.58 -4.44
CA GLU A 271 33.33 -13.69 -3.35
C GLU A 271 32.38 -12.51 -3.11
N HIS A 272 31.24 -12.46 -3.83
CA HIS A 272 30.26 -11.41 -3.61
C HIS A 272 29.71 -11.50 -2.18
N PRO A 273 29.63 -10.40 -1.42
CA PRO A 273 29.03 -10.43 -0.09
C PRO A 273 27.56 -10.77 -0.20
N ILE A 274 27.18 -11.95 0.29
CA ILE A 274 25.79 -12.42 0.25
C ILE A 274 25.05 -11.90 1.49
N THR A 275 23.93 -11.22 1.26
CA THR A 275 22.97 -10.89 2.31
C THR A 275 21.73 -11.76 2.12
N PRO A 276 21.54 -12.80 2.94
CA PRO A 276 20.38 -13.68 2.81
C PRO A 276 19.10 -12.86 2.96
N ALA A 277 18.21 -12.98 1.99
CA ALA A 277 16.89 -12.40 2.12
C ALA A 277 16.05 -13.26 3.09
N PRO A 278 15.20 -12.65 3.95
CA PRO A 278 14.38 -13.38 4.90
C PRO A 278 13.49 -14.42 4.19
N ALA A 279 13.04 -15.46 4.90
CA ALA A 279 12.16 -16.46 4.30
C ALA A 279 10.91 -15.78 3.70
N ALA A 280 10.60 -16.13 2.45
CA ALA A 280 9.33 -15.75 1.84
C ALA A 280 8.25 -16.76 2.25
N ILE A 281 7.01 -16.30 2.36
CA ILE A 281 5.84 -17.20 2.40
C ILE A 281 5.86 -18.03 1.11
N ALA A 282 5.82 -19.36 1.26
CA ALA A 282 5.81 -20.27 0.13
C ALA A 282 4.56 -20.02 -0.74
N PRO A 283 4.73 -19.81 -2.06
CA PRO A 283 3.61 -19.49 -2.93
C PRO A 283 2.76 -20.73 -3.20
N ARG A 284 1.43 -20.54 -3.22
CA ARG A 284 0.47 -21.48 -3.78
C ARG A 284 0.16 -21.05 -5.21
N ILE A 285 0.76 -21.72 -6.19
CA ILE A 285 0.57 -21.40 -7.60
C ILE A 285 -0.74 -22.00 -8.12
N ILE A 286 -1.55 -21.17 -8.77
CA ILE A 286 -2.77 -21.59 -9.48
C ILE A 286 -2.65 -21.19 -10.94
N GLU A 287 -2.59 -22.16 -11.85
CA GLU A 287 -2.50 -21.89 -13.28
C GLU A 287 -3.88 -21.47 -13.83
N VAL A 288 -3.88 -20.37 -14.58
CA VAL A 288 -5.04 -19.79 -15.25
C VAL A 288 -4.98 -20.20 -16.71
N ILE A 289 -6.02 -20.89 -17.18
CA ILE A 289 -6.14 -21.33 -18.57
C ILE A 289 -7.06 -20.36 -19.29
N THR A 290 -6.52 -19.51 -20.17
CA THR A 290 -7.36 -18.71 -21.07
C THR A 290 -7.83 -19.60 -22.21
N SER A 291 -9.12 -19.87 -22.29
CA SER A 291 -9.71 -20.54 -23.46
C SER A 291 -9.48 -19.64 -24.68
N SER A 292 -8.68 -20.10 -25.64
CA SER A 292 -8.47 -19.44 -26.92
C SER A 292 -9.83 -19.17 -27.57
N ARG A 293 -10.13 -17.92 -27.87
CA ARG A 293 -11.14 -17.54 -28.86
C ARG A 293 -10.45 -17.18 -30.16
#